data_AF-A0A0T6ADY2-F1
#
_entry.id   AF-A0A0T6ADY2-F1
#
_cell.length_a   1.000
_cell.length_b   1.000
_cell.length_c   1.000
_cell.angle_alpha   90.00
_cell.angle_beta   90.00
_cell.angle_gamma   90.00
#
_symmetry.space_group_name_H-M   'P 1'
#
loop_
_entity.id
_entity.type
_entity.pdbx_description
1 polymer ?
#
loop_
_entity_poly.entity_id
_entity_poly.type
_entity_poly.pdbx_seq_one_letter_code
_entity_poly.pdbx_strand_id
1 'polypeptide(L)'
;TEDIDMSWRLQKRFWDIRYEPRGLVWMQVPETLRAFFKQRKRWAVGLGQVLRKHLGILLHRKNLRQWPVAYESILSLVWAFCFVILTTLWIISYSIGIPPVGAHPIPNFWGMMIATVCIIQLTTGVILDRHYDRSTLRYAAYTVLYPLIYWAITSTIAFLYTPVGLLRRRPQVTLWKTERT
;
A
#
# COMPACT_ATOMS: atom_id res chain seq x y z
N THR A 1 -5.56 8.66 -8.97
CA THR A 1 -5.03 7.57 -9.80
C THR A 1 -6.07 7.23 -10.83
N GLU A 2 -5.79 7.52 -12.10
CA GLU A 2 -6.77 7.40 -13.19
C GLU A 2 -6.99 5.93 -13.60
N ASP A 3 -5.92 5.12 -13.56
CA ASP A 3 -5.97 3.70 -13.95
C ASP A 3 -6.93 2.89 -13.07
N ILE A 4 -6.88 3.12 -11.76
CA ILE A 4 -7.78 2.46 -10.79
C ILE A 4 -9.22 2.93 -11.03
N ASP A 5 -9.47 4.23 -11.19
CA ASP A 5 -10.83 4.74 -11.49
C ASP A 5 -11.38 4.11 -12.78
N MET A 6 -10.57 4.00 -13.83
CA MET A 6 -10.96 3.36 -15.09
C MET A 6 -11.28 1.87 -14.89
N SER A 7 -10.43 1.14 -14.17
CA SER A 7 -10.63 -0.28 -13.87
C SER A 7 -11.93 -0.53 -13.10
N TRP A 8 -12.22 0.31 -12.10
CA TRP A 8 -13.47 0.25 -11.35
C TRP A 8 -14.70 0.56 -12.20
N ARG A 9 -14.61 1.51 -13.14
CA ARG A 9 -15.70 1.82 -14.08
C ARG A 9 -15.97 0.66 -15.05
N LEU A 10 -14.93 0.00 -15.55
CA LEU A 10 -15.05 -1.17 -16.41
C LEU A 10 -15.70 -2.34 -15.67
N GLN A 11 -15.22 -2.63 -14.47
CA GLN A 11 -15.77 -3.69 -13.63
C GLN A 11 -17.24 -3.45 -13.21
N LYS A 12 -17.64 -2.19 -12.96
CA LYS A 12 -19.05 -1.83 -12.73
C LYS A 12 -19.96 -2.15 -13.91
N ARG A 13 -19.40 -2.14 -15.12
CA ARG A 13 -20.09 -2.49 -16.38
C ARG A 13 -19.91 -3.97 -16.73
N PHE A 14 -19.46 -4.80 -15.77
CA PHE A 14 -19.23 -6.24 -15.93
C PHE A 14 -18.20 -6.63 -17.00
N TRP A 15 -17.31 -5.72 -17.39
CA TRP A 15 -16.18 -6.06 -18.25
C TRP A 15 -15.19 -6.98 -17.53
N ASP A 16 -14.57 -7.88 -18.27
CA ASP A 16 -13.54 -8.78 -17.76
C ASP A 16 -12.17 -8.10 -17.83
N ILE A 17 -11.44 -8.10 -16.72
CA ILE A 17 -10.07 -7.57 -16.64
C ILE A 17 -9.19 -8.75 -16.22
N ARG A 18 -8.33 -9.20 -17.14
CA ARG A 18 -7.44 -10.33 -16.92
C ARG A 18 -6.01 -9.87 -16.74
N TYR A 19 -5.29 -10.56 -15.86
CA TYR A 19 -3.86 -10.38 -15.66
C TYR A 19 -3.10 -11.26 -16.66
N GLU A 20 -2.19 -10.67 -17.43
CA GLU A 20 -1.32 -11.38 -18.37
C GLU A 20 0.09 -11.50 -17.78
N PRO A 21 0.51 -12.68 -17.27
CA PRO A 21 1.79 -12.83 -16.58
C PRO A 21 3.00 -12.69 -17.51
N ARG A 22 2.84 -12.87 -18.83
CA ARG A 22 3.95 -12.77 -19.80
C ARG A 22 4.15 -11.34 -20.34
N GLY A 23 3.30 -10.39 -19.94
CA GLY A 23 3.41 -8.99 -20.34
C GLY A 23 4.58 -8.30 -19.65
N LEU A 24 5.79 -8.42 -20.21
CA LEU A 24 6.99 -7.77 -19.69
C LEU A 24 7.05 -6.32 -20.17
N VAL A 25 7.13 -5.38 -19.22
CA VAL A 25 7.29 -3.94 -19.50
C VAL A 25 8.47 -3.42 -18.70
N TRP A 26 9.35 -2.67 -19.36
CA TRP A 26 10.48 -2.02 -18.70
C TRP A 26 9.97 -0.91 -17.79
N MET A 27 10.25 -1.02 -16.48
CA MET A 27 9.87 -0.03 -15.48
C MET A 27 11.09 0.72 -14.98
N GLN A 28 11.07 2.05 -15.07
CA GLN A 28 12.05 2.91 -14.41
C GLN A 28 11.65 3.13 -12.95
N VAL A 29 12.47 2.65 -12.02
CA VAL A 29 12.29 2.90 -10.58
C VAL A 29 12.93 4.25 -10.23
N PRO A 30 12.31 5.06 -9.36
CA PRO A 30 12.93 6.30 -8.90
C PRO A 30 14.23 6.04 -8.14
N GLU A 31 15.31 6.70 -8.55
CA GLU A 31 16.65 6.56 -7.94
C GLU A 31 16.77 7.30 -6.59
N THR A 32 15.89 8.29 -6.33
CA THR A 32 15.95 9.12 -5.13
C THR A 32 14.78 8.87 -4.18
N LEU A 33 15.06 8.86 -2.88
CA LEU A 33 14.03 8.75 -1.82
C LEU A 33 12.97 9.85 -1.93
N ARG A 34 13.36 11.06 -2.35
CA ARG A 34 12.43 12.18 -2.57
C ARG A 34 11.45 11.90 -3.70
N ALA A 35 11.91 11.31 -4.80
CA ALA A 35 11.05 10.92 -5.91
C ALA A 35 10.11 9.77 -5.50
N PHE A 36 10.63 8.78 -4.77
CA PHE A 36 9.82 7.70 -4.19
C PHE A 36 8.70 8.24 -3.30
N PHE A 37 9.02 9.14 -2.36
CA PHE A 37 8.01 9.74 -1.47
C PHE A 37 6.94 10.52 -2.25
N LYS A 38 7.33 11.31 -3.26
CA LYS A 38 6.39 12.02 -4.14
C LYS A 38 5.46 11.04 -4.87
N GLN A 39 5.97 9.92 -5.37
CA GLN A 39 5.18 8.88 -6.03
C GLN A 39 4.16 8.28 -5.05
N ARG A 40 4.61 7.84 -3.88
CA ARG A 40 3.76 7.23 -2.85
C ARG A 40 2.70 8.18 -2.32
N LYS A 41 3.04 9.47 -2.15
CA LYS A 41 2.08 10.52 -1.83
C LYS A 41 0.97 10.62 -2.88
N ARG A 42 1.30 10.61 -4.18
CA ARG A 42 0.30 10.62 -5.25
C ARG A 42 -0.62 9.40 -5.18
N TRP A 43 -0.08 8.22 -4.86
CA TRP A 43 -0.86 6.99 -4.74
C TRP A 43 -1.82 7.03 -3.54
N ALA A 44 -1.38 7.48 -2.37
CA ALA A 44 -2.23 7.61 -1.18
C ALA A 44 -3.38 8.61 -1.39
N VAL A 45 -3.09 9.78 -1.99
CA VAL A 45 -4.14 10.75 -2.35
C VAL A 45 -5.12 10.14 -3.36
N GLY A 46 -4.59 9.45 -4.38
CA GLY A 46 -5.40 8.81 -5.41
C GLY A 46 -6.31 7.70 -4.87
N LEU A 47 -5.83 6.90 -3.91
CA LEU A 47 -6.61 5.88 -3.22
C LEU A 47 -7.78 6.53 -2.46
N GLY A 48 -7.54 7.60 -1.70
CA GLY A 48 -8.61 8.32 -0.98
C GLY A 48 -9.69 8.89 -1.91
N GLN A 49 -9.29 9.40 -3.09
CA GLN A 49 -10.23 9.91 -4.11
C GLN A 49 -11.08 8.80 -4.73
N VAL A 50 -10.45 7.67 -5.11
CA VAL A 50 -11.15 6.51 -5.67
C VAL A 50 -12.11 5.94 -4.64
N LEU A 51 -11.65 5.75 -3.40
CA LEU A 51 -12.47 5.21 -2.32
C LEU A 51 -13.70 6.10 -2.13
N ARG A 52 -13.54 7.42 -1.97
CA ARG A 52 -14.68 8.37 -1.88
C ARG A 52 -15.68 8.22 -3.03
N LYS A 53 -15.21 8.14 -4.26
CA LYS A 53 -16.05 8.09 -5.46
C LYS A 53 -16.76 6.74 -5.64
N HIS A 54 -16.14 5.65 -5.19
CA HIS A 54 -16.59 4.29 -5.43
C HIS A 54 -17.14 3.59 -4.16
N LEU A 55 -17.08 4.21 -2.99
CA LEU A 55 -17.67 3.70 -1.73
C LEU A 55 -19.16 3.34 -1.87
N GLY A 56 -19.91 4.06 -2.72
CA GLY A 56 -21.32 3.79 -3.03
C GLY A 56 -21.63 2.40 -3.62
N ILE A 57 -20.59 1.67 -4.05
CA ILE A 57 -20.70 0.31 -4.61
C ILE A 57 -21.03 -0.71 -3.52
N LEU A 58 -20.57 -0.48 -2.29
CA LEU A 58 -20.84 -1.35 -1.15
C LEU A 58 -22.33 -1.37 -0.78
N LEU A 59 -23.09 -0.35 -1.20
CA LEU A 59 -24.55 -0.31 -1.00
C LEU A 59 -25.33 -1.15 -2.01
N HIS A 60 -24.73 -1.52 -3.15
CA HIS A 60 -25.41 -2.20 -4.24
C HIS A 60 -24.90 -3.63 -4.43
N ARG A 61 -25.76 -4.62 -4.16
CA ARG A 61 -25.45 -6.05 -4.33
C ARG A 61 -25.13 -6.48 -5.76
N LYS A 62 -25.48 -5.67 -6.77
CA LYS A 62 -25.13 -5.97 -8.18
C LYS A 62 -23.61 -6.00 -8.41
N ASN A 63 -22.82 -5.37 -7.55
CA ASN A 63 -21.38 -5.23 -7.71
C ASN A 63 -20.57 -6.10 -6.73
N LEU A 64 -21.12 -7.25 -6.29
CA LEU A 64 -20.47 -8.15 -5.33
C LEU A 64 -19.04 -8.56 -5.71
N ARG A 65 -18.72 -8.66 -7.02
CA ARG A 65 -17.37 -8.96 -7.50
C ARG A 65 -16.31 -7.94 -7.05
N GLN A 66 -16.72 -6.69 -6.79
CA GLN A 66 -15.83 -5.61 -6.37
C GLN A 66 -15.73 -5.47 -4.84
N TRP A 67 -16.58 -6.17 -4.08
CA TRP A 67 -16.59 -6.07 -2.61
C TRP A 67 -15.28 -6.53 -1.98
N PRO A 68 -14.66 -7.66 -2.38
CA PRO A 68 -13.39 -8.09 -1.77
C PRO A 68 -12.30 -7.02 -1.90
N VAL A 69 -12.16 -6.41 -3.09
CA VAL A 69 -11.17 -5.34 -3.34
C VAL A 69 -11.47 -4.09 -2.53
N ALA A 70 -12.76 -3.74 -2.37
CA ALA A 70 -13.18 -2.62 -1.54
C ALA A 70 -12.83 -2.87 -0.06
N TYR A 71 -13.17 -4.05 0.46
CA TYR A 71 -12.90 -4.42 1.85
C TYR A 71 -11.41 -4.50 2.13
N GLU A 72 -10.64 -5.12 1.24
CA GLU A 72 -9.18 -5.15 1.33
C GLU A 72 -8.62 -3.72 1.43
N SER A 73 -9.03 -2.83 0.53
CA SER A 73 -8.57 -1.43 0.52
C SER A 73 -8.92 -0.68 1.81
N ILE A 74 -10.14 -0.86 2.33
CA ILE A 74 -10.61 -0.22 3.57
C ILE A 74 -9.87 -0.80 4.77
N LEU A 75 -9.74 -2.13 4.84
CA LEU A 75 -9.08 -2.81 5.95
C LEU A 75 -7.60 -2.48 6.01
N SER A 76 -6.91 -2.44 4.85
CA SER A 76 -5.52 -1.97 4.77
C SER A 76 -5.37 -0.52 5.22
N LEU A 77 -6.35 0.34 4.91
CA LEU A 77 -6.34 1.73 5.37
C LEU A 77 -6.53 1.82 6.89
N VAL A 78 -7.52 1.11 7.44
CA VAL A 78 -7.75 1.04 8.89
C VAL A 78 -6.51 0.51 9.61
N TRP A 79 -5.91 -0.56 9.09
CA TRP A 79 -4.67 -1.12 9.63
C TRP A 79 -3.54 -0.09 9.65
N ALA A 80 -3.33 0.65 8.55
CA ALA A 80 -2.29 1.69 8.50
C ALA A 80 -2.51 2.80 9.53
N PHE A 81 -3.77 3.19 9.78
CA PHE A 81 -4.13 4.18 10.79
C PHE A 81 -3.89 3.66 12.20
N CYS A 82 -4.36 2.45 12.50
CA CYS A 82 -4.11 1.78 13.77
C CYS A 82 -2.60 1.65 14.03
N PHE A 83 -1.83 1.24 13.04
CA PHE A 83 -0.38 1.11 13.14
C PHE A 83 0.26 2.44 13.55
N VAL A 84 -0.01 3.54 12.83
CA VAL A 84 0.59 4.85 13.13
C VAL A 84 0.16 5.38 14.50
N ILE A 85 -1.13 5.27 14.85
CA ILE A 85 -1.65 5.74 16.15
C ILE A 85 -1.01 4.96 17.30
N LEU A 86 -1.02 3.62 17.23
CA LEU A 86 -0.46 2.77 18.27
C LEU A 86 1.05 2.97 18.42
N THR A 87 1.79 3.09 17.31
CA THR A 87 3.23 3.40 17.37
C THR A 87 3.49 4.76 18.00
N THR A 88 2.68 5.77 17.68
CA THR A 88 2.83 7.12 18.26
C THR A 88 2.53 7.11 19.77
N LEU A 89 1.44 6.46 20.19
CA LEU A 89 1.08 6.29 21.60
C LEU A 89 2.17 5.55 22.37
N TRP A 90 2.76 4.53 21.77
CA TRP A 90 3.87 3.77 22.35
C TRP A 90 5.12 4.66 22.58
N ILE A 91 5.52 5.47 21.59
CA ILE A 91 6.65 6.41 21.72
C ILE A 91 6.40 7.44 22.83
N ILE A 92 5.18 7.96 22.92
CA ILE A 92 4.78 8.93 23.96
C ILE A 92 4.80 8.28 25.34
N SER A 93 4.23 7.08 25.48
CA SER A 93 4.23 6.33 26.75
C SER A 93 5.65 6.05 27.23
N TYR A 94 6.53 5.63 26.32
CA TYR A 94 7.95 5.39 26.64
C TYR A 94 8.65 6.66 27.11
N SER A 95 8.39 7.80 26.47
CA SER A 95 8.97 9.10 26.84
C SER A 95 8.51 9.61 28.22
N ILE A 96 7.31 9.21 28.67
CA ILE A 96 6.73 9.62 29.96
C ILE A 96 7.13 8.66 31.10
N GLY A 97 7.80 7.55 30.81
CA GLY A 97 8.25 6.58 31.81
C GLY A 97 7.15 5.70 32.40
N ILE A 98 5.93 5.76 31.84
CA ILE A 98 4.86 4.81 32.16
C ILE A 98 5.14 3.54 31.35
N PRO A 99 5.36 2.37 31.99
CA PRO A 99 5.55 1.13 31.26
C PRO A 99 4.31 0.90 30.39
N PRO A 100 4.44 0.85 29.05
CA PRO A 100 3.29 0.71 28.18
C PRO A 100 2.64 -0.65 28.43
N VAL A 101 1.54 -0.64 29.19
CA VAL A 101 0.80 -1.84 29.57
C VAL A 101 0.25 -2.48 28.29
N GLY A 102 0.89 -3.56 27.84
CA GLY A 102 0.43 -4.39 26.72
C GLY A 102 1.16 -4.22 25.38
N ALA A 103 2.06 -3.25 25.22
CA ALA A 103 2.85 -3.05 24.00
C ALA A 103 4.33 -3.26 24.28
N HIS A 104 4.69 -4.51 24.58
CA HIS A 104 6.08 -4.91 24.72
C HIS A 104 6.71 -5.15 23.33
N PRO A 105 7.86 -4.55 23.00
CA PRO A 105 8.61 -4.78 21.76
C PRO A 105 9.36 -6.12 21.75
N ILE A 106 9.26 -6.92 22.81
CA ILE A 106 9.75 -8.30 22.86
C ILE A 106 8.78 -9.15 22.02
N PRO A 107 9.27 -10.05 21.13
CA PRO A 107 8.40 -10.84 20.28
C PRO A 107 7.42 -11.68 21.12
N ASN A 108 6.20 -11.17 21.29
CA ASN A 108 5.08 -11.99 21.71
C ASN A 108 4.73 -12.96 20.56
N PHE A 109 3.89 -13.96 20.82
CA PHE A 109 3.41 -14.92 19.81
C PHE A 109 3.02 -14.26 18.48
N TRP A 110 2.34 -13.11 18.54
CA TRP A 110 1.94 -12.33 17.37
C TRP A 110 3.10 -11.76 16.57
N GLY A 111 4.15 -11.26 17.22
CA GLY A 111 5.34 -10.74 16.55
C GLY A 111 6.12 -11.84 15.84
N MET A 112 6.26 -13.01 16.49
CA MET A 112 6.89 -14.19 15.89
C MET A 112 6.09 -14.73 14.71
N MET A 113 4.75 -14.75 14.80
CA MET A 113 3.88 -15.15 13.70
C MET A 113 4.03 -14.21 12.50
N ILE A 114 3.99 -12.88 12.72
CA ILE A 114 4.19 -11.90 11.64
C ILE A 114 5.57 -12.08 10.99
N ALA A 115 6.63 -12.20 11.78
CA ALA A 115 7.98 -12.41 11.26
C ALA A 115 8.09 -13.70 10.42
N THR A 116 7.51 -14.80 10.90
CA THR A 116 7.51 -16.09 10.20
C THR A 116 6.76 -16.01 8.86
N VAL A 117 5.56 -15.41 8.87
CA VAL A 117 4.78 -15.21 7.64
C VAL A 117 5.51 -14.30 6.66
N CYS A 118 6.12 -13.21 7.13
CA CYS A 118 6.92 -12.33 6.28
C CYS A 118 8.10 -13.08 5.64
N ILE A 119 8.83 -13.90 6.39
CA ILE A 119 9.95 -14.70 5.84
C ILE A 119 9.44 -15.66 4.77
N ILE A 120 8.31 -16.34 4.99
CA ILE A 120 7.71 -17.25 4.00
C ILE A 120 7.29 -16.48 2.73
N GLN A 121 6.64 -15.32 2.89
CA GLN A 121 6.22 -14.47 1.77
C GLN A 121 7.42 -13.98 0.95
N LEU A 122 8.47 -13.51 1.62
CA LEU A 122 9.70 -13.06 0.96
C LEU A 122 10.41 -14.20 0.23
N THR A 123 10.52 -15.36 0.87
CA THR A 123 11.14 -16.55 0.26
C THR A 123 10.36 -16.97 -0.99
N THR A 124 9.03 -16.99 -0.91
CA THR A 124 8.17 -17.28 -2.06
C THR A 124 8.35 -16.26 -3.19
N GLY A 125 8.43 -14.97 -2.87
CA GLY A 125 8.69 -13.92 -3.85
C GLY A 125 10.03 -14.09 -4.56
N VAL A 126 11.11 -14.37 -3.80
CA VAL A 126 12.44 -14.61 -4.38
C VAL A 126 12.47 -15.86 -5.26
N ILE A 127 11.74 -16.93 -4.89
CA ILE A 127 11.63 -18.14 -5.72
C ILE A 127 10.92 -17.83 -7.04
N LEU A 128 9.86 -17.02 -7.01
CA LEU A 128 9.13 -16.62 -8.21
C LEU A 128 10.00 -15.72 -9.11
N ASP A 129 10.66 -14.72 -8.54
CA ASP A 129 11.51 -13.77 -9.26
C ASP A 129 12.78 -14.43 -9.81
N ARG A 130 13.28 -15.49 -9.16
CA ARG A 130 14.42 -16.29 -9.66
C ARG A 130 14.18 -16.83 -11.07
N HIS A 131 12.93 -17.02 -11.48
CA HIS A 131 12.60 -17.44 -12.85
C HIS A 131 13.02 -16.39 -13.89
N TYR A 132 12.91 -15.10 -13.55
CA TYR A 132 13.23 -13.98 -14.43
C TYR A 132 14.66 -13.45 -14.23
N ASP A 133 15.14 -13.38 -12.98
CA ASP A 133 16.48 -12.90 -12.65
C ASP A 133 17.14 -13.76 -11.55
N ARG A 134 18.23 -14.43 -11.90
CA ARG A 134 18.98 -15.30 -10.97
C ARG A 134 19.85 -14.52 -9.97
N SER A 135 20.12 -13.24 -10.23
CA SER A 135 20.96 -12.39 -9.37
C SER A 135 20.25 -11.96 -8.07
N THR A 136 18.92 -12.03 -8.04
CA THR A 136 18.04 -11.66 -6.92
C THR A 136 18.41 -12.32 -5.59
N LEU A 137 18.95 -13.55 -5.62
CA LEU A 137 19.37 -14.27 -4.40
C LEU A 137 20.44 -13.53 -3.59
N ARG A 138 21.29 -12.71 -4.23
CA ARG A 138 22.34 -11.94 -3.54
C ARG A 138 21.77 -10.88 -2.60
N TYR A 139 20.55 -10.42 -2.87
CA TYR A 139 19.89 -9.36 -2.09
C TYR A 139 18.93 -9.90 -1.03
N ALA A 140 18.72 -11.23 -0.95
CA ALA A 140 17.73 -11.86 -0.07
C ALA A 140 17.89 -11.48 1.42
N ALA A 141 19.13 -11.30 1.89
CA ALA A 141 19.40 -10.85 3.27
C ALA A 141 18.89 -9.41 3.52
N TYR A 142 19.07 -8.51 2.55
CA TYR A 142 18.57 -7.13 2.63
C TYR A 142 17.04 -7.06 2.45
N THR A 143 16.45 -8.02 1.74
CA THR A 143 15.01 -8.09 1.51
C THR A 143 14.21 -8.21 2.80
N VAL A 144 14.77 -8.76 3.89
CA VAL A 144 14.06 -8.87 5.18
C VAL A 144 13.80 -7.50 5.82
N LEU A 145 14.75 -6.57 5.69
CA LEU A 145 14.61 -5.21 6.23
C LEU A 145 13.68 -4.34 5.36
N TYR A 146 13.52 -4.70 4.09
CA TYR A 146 12.77 -3.92 3.13
C TYR A 146 11.29 -3.74 3.53
N PRO A 147 10.49 -4.78 3.85
CA PRO A 147 9.11 -4.63 4.30
C PRO A 147 8.96 -3.75 5.54
N LEU A 148 9.89 -3.82 6.50
CA LEU A 148 9.80 -3.03 7.73
C LEU A 148 9.88 -1.54 7.43
N ILE A 149 10.93 -1.13 6.70
CA ILE A 149 11.13 0.28 6.31
C ILE A 149 10.01 0.72 5.36
N TYR A 150 9.68 -0.12 4.39
CA TYR A 150 8.65 0.16 3.41
C TYR A 150 7.28 0.38 4.08
N TRP A 151 6.84 -0.52 4.96
CA TRP A 151 5.57 -0.40 5.66
C TRP A 151 5.54 0.82 6.56
N ALA A 152 6.61 1.11 7.31
CA ALA A 152 6.68 2.32 8.13
C ALA A 152 6.44 3.58 7.26
N ILE A 153 7.18 3.72 6.15
CA ILE A 153 7.04 4.85 5.24
C ILE A 153 5.64 4.88 4.62
N THR A 154 5.14 3.77 4.08
CA THR A 154 3.85 3.74 3.39
C THR A 154 2.68 3.97 4.33
N SER A 155 2.72 3.45 5.56
CA SER A 155 1.66 3.64 6.55
C SER A 155 1.61 5.09 7.02
N THR A 156 2.76 5.72 7.27
CA THR A 156 2.80 7.16 7.59
C THR A 156 2.28 8.02 6.45
N ILE A 157 2.66 7.72 5.20
CA ILE A 157 2.13 8.43 4.02
C ILE A 157 0.63 8.23 3.87
N ALA A 158 0.13 7.00 4.04
CA ALA A 158 -1.28 6.68 3.96
C ALA A 158 -2.09 7.43 5.03
N PHE A 159 -1.60 7.46 6.27
CA PHE A 159 -2.21 8.19 7.38
C PHE A 159 -2.32 9.69 7.09
N LEU A 160 -1.24 10.31 6.59
CA LEU A 160 -1.21 11.76 6.35
C LEU A 160 -2.00 12.18 5.09
N TYR A 161 -1.90 11.42 4.00
CA TYR A 161 -2.34 11.89 2.68
C TYR A 161 -3.64 11.25 2.18
N THR A 162 -4.07 10.12 2.73
CA THR A 162 -5.37 9.54 2.36
C THR A 162 -6.55 10.41 2.79
N PRO A 163 -6.58 10.98 4.03
CA PRO A 163 -7.63 11.93 4.43
C PRO A 163 -7.68 13.15 3.52
N VAL A 164 -6.52 13.64 3.08
CA VAL A 164 -6.44 14.76 2.13
C VAL A 164 -7.11 14.38 0.81
N GLY A 165 -6.87 13.18 0.28
CA GLY A 165 -7.56 12.67 -0.91
C GLY A 165 -9.07 12.50 -0.73
N LEU A 166 -9.50 12.10 0.47
CA LEU A 166 -10.92 11.94 0.81
C LEU A 166 -11.64 13.29 0.90
N LEU A 167 -11.04 14.29 1.56
CA LEU A 167 -11.67 15.58 1.84
C LEU A 167 -11.60 16.55 0.64
N ARG A 168 -10.57 16.47 -0.18
CA ARG A 168 -10.33 17.42 -1.28
C ARG A 168 -11.40 17.30 -2.36
N ARG A 169 -12.26 18.32 -2.47
CA ARG A 169 -13.45 18.36 -3.36
C ARG A 169 -13.14 18.55 -4.86
N ARG A 170 -11.95 19.04 -5.23
CA ARG A 170 -11.62 19.29 -6.64
C ARG A 170 -10.43 18.44 -7.07
N PRO A 171 -10.57 17.60 -8.13
CA PRO A 171 -9.40 17.07 -8.81
C PRO A 171 -8.68 18.26 -9.43
N GLN A 172 -7.47 18.54 -8.95
CA GLN A 172 -6.57 19.43 -9.66
C GLN A 172 -6.13 18.63 -10.89
N VAL A 173 -6.77 18.90 -12.04
CA VAL A 173 -6.42 18.26 -13.31
C VAL A 173 -4.93 18.52 -13.51
N THR A 174 -4.14 17.46 -13.37
CA THR A 174 -2.69 17.57 -13.54
C THR A 174 -2.46 17.42 -15.03
N LEU A 175 -2.43 18.54 -15.74
CA LEU A 175 -2.10 18.55 -17.15
C LEU A 175 -0.68 18.01 -17.30
N TRP A 176 -0.53 16.92 -18.04
CA TRP A 176 0.77 16.36 -18.37
C TRP A 176 1.53 17.39 -19.21
N LYS A 177 2.59 17.97 -18.64
CA LYS A 177 3.58 18.69 -19.44
C LYS A 177 4.41 17.64 -20.18
N THR A 178 4.02 17.34 -21.41
CA THR A 178 4.88 16.60 -22.33
C THR A 178 5.92 17.58 -22.81
N GLU A 179 7.17 17.43 -22.37
CA GLU A 179 8.30 18.06 -23.06
C GLU A 179 8.41 17.35 -24.41
N ARG A 180 7.86 17.98 -25.45
CA ARG A 180 8.12 17.60 -26.83
C ARG A 180 9.54 18.10 -27.13
N THR A 181 10.49 17.17 -27.13
CA THR A 181 11.81 17.37 -27.75
C THR A 181 11.71 17.01 -29.22
#